data_AF-A0A925JZ33-F1
#
_entry.id   AF-A0A925JZ33-F1
#
_cell.length_a   1.000
_cell.length_b   1.000
_cell.length_c   1.000
_cell.angle_alpha   90.00
_cell.angle_beta   90.00
_cell.angle_gamma   90.00
#
_symmetry.space_group_name_H-M   'P 1'
#
loop_
_entity.id
_entity.type
_entity.pdbx_description
1 polymer ?
#
loop_
_entity_poly.entity_id
_entity_poly.type
_entity_poly.pdbx_seq_one_letter_code
_entity_poly.pdbx_strand_id
1 'polypeptide(L)'
;MNCEKCQEQLSDFLDGALGHREHASMSAHLAACPECAAAREEFHAIIGAARTMRESLHTPANEGAMWMRVRNAVEPDARAARVAASATFEPRESFWARLFHKRWELSLPQLASGVAALVVAVAFATTLGVQYMGSGQESLAARPDRNARRVVAEEYYPNTYLEPDQASLRYWQQRVEARKASWSPRMRASFDRSINVLDESVNESLSDLRQNPHDEVAEEMLHSALRDKIELLREFGEQY
;
A
#
# COMPACT_ATOMS: atom_id res chain seq x y z
N MET A 1 -20.87 4.38 -12.22
CA MET A 1 -20.10 3.73 -13.32
C MET A 1 -21.08 3.03 -14.25
N ASN A 2 -20.82 2.99 -15.55
CA ASN A 2 -21.47 2.03 -16.46
C ASN A 2 -20.60 0.76 -16.61
N CYS A 3 -21.16 -0.30 -17.20
CA CYS A 3 -20.45 -1.57 -17.37
C CYS A 3 -19.23 -1.42 -18.29
N GLU A 4 -19.36 -0.65 -19.38
CA GLU A 4 -18.27 -0.41 -20.34
C GLU A 4 -17.02 0.18 -19.68
N LYS A 5 -17.17 1.27 -18.93
CA LYS A 5 -16.06 1.88 -18.19
C LYS A 5 -15.52 0.96 -17.08
N CYS A 6 -16.38 0.15 -16.46
CA CYS A 6 -15.94 -0.82 -15.47
C CYS A 6 -15.05 -1.91 -16.12
N GLN A 7 -15.38 -2.37 -17.33
CA GLN A 7 -14.61 -3.37 -18.05
C GLN A 7 -13.27 -2.82 -18.54
N GLU A 8 -13.25 -1.59 -19.07
CA GLU A 8 -12.02 -0.92 -19.52
C GLU A 8 -11.03 -0.71 -18.36
N GLN A 9 -11.53 -0.30 -17.19
CA GLN A 9 -10.69 -0.02 -16.03
C GLN A 9 -10.38 -1.27 -15.19
N LEU A 10 -10.91 -2.45 -15.54
CA LEU A 10 -10.81 -3.67 -14.73
C LEU A 10 -9.38 -4.12 -14.49
N SER A 11 -8.50 -4.03 -15.50
CA SER A 11 -7.07 -4.33 -15.32
C SER A 11 -6.44 -3.35 -14.34
N ASP A 12 -6.58 -2.04 -14.57
CA ASP A 12 -6.00 -1.00 -13.70
C ASP A 12 -6.50 -1.10 -12.25
N PHE A 13 -7.74 -1.57 -12.05
CA PHE A 13 -8.30 -1.84 -10.74
C PHE A 13 -7.65 -3.06 -10.06
N LEU A 14 -7.47 -4.15 -10.80
CA LEU A 14 -6.78 -5.35 -10.30
C LEU A 14 -5.31 -5.08 -10.01
N ASP A 15 -4.68 -4.23 -10.82
CA ASP A 15 -3.28 -3.82 -10.71
C ASP A 15 -3.07 -2.70 -9.67
N GLY A 16 -4.13 -2.19 -9.04
CA GLY A 16 -4.05 -1.13 -8.02
C GLY A 16 -3.64 0.26 -8.56
N ALA A 17 -3.67 0.46 -9.88
CA ALA A 17 -3.25 1.68 -10.55
C ALA A 17 -4.29 2.82 -10.51
N LEU A 18 -5.54 2.52 -10.14
CA LEU A 18 -6.62 3.50 -10.10
C LEU A 18 -6.56 4.46 -8.92
N GLY A 19 -7.05 5.69 -9.15
CA GLY A 19 -7.29 6.64 -8.07
C GLY A 19 -8.41 6.16 -7.12
N HIS A 20 -8.39 6.65 -5.88
CA HIS A 20 -9.28 6.19 -4.82
C HIS A 20 -10.78 6.35 -5.14
N ARG A 21 -11.14 7.42 -5.86
CA ARG A 21 -12.53 7.68 -6.28
C ARG A 21 -13.00 6.69 -7.35
N GLU A 22 -12.10 6.34 -8.27
CA GLU A 22 -12.38 5.42 -9.36
C GLU A 22 -12.52 4.02 -8.81
N HIS A 23 -11.58 3.60 -7.96
CA HIS A 23 -11.63 2.33 -7.26
C HIS A 23 -12.95 2.16 -6.48
N ALA A 24 -13.37 3.16 -5.68
CA ALA A 24 -14.63 3.09 -4.93
C ALA A 24 -15.87 3.01 -5.83
N SER A 25 -15.92 3.82 -6.90
CA SER A 25 -17.01 3.77 -7.90
C SER A 25 -17.08 2.40 -8.57
N MET A 26 -15.94 1.74 -8.73
CA MET A 26 -15.81 0.46 -9.38
C MET A 26 -16.16 -0.70 -8.46
N SER A 27 -15.68 -0.70 -7.22
CA SER A 27 -16.09 -1.64 -6.18
C SER A 27 -17.61 -1.62 -5.96
N ALA A 28 -18.21 -0.42 -5.93
CA ALA A 28 -19.67 -0.27 -5.81
C ALA A 28 -20.42 -0.86 -7.02
N HIS A 29 -19.87 -0.68 -8.23
CA HIS A 29 -20.46 -1.25 -9.43
C HIS A 29 -20.33 -2.78 -9.48
N LEU A 30 -19.15 -3.32 -9.13
CA LEU A 30 -18.89 -4.75 -9.06
C LEU A 30 -19.78 -5.44 -8.02
N ALA A 31 -20.08 -4.80 -6.90
CA ALA A 31 -21.02 -5.32 -5.91
C ALA A 31 -22.48 -5.36 -6.40
N ALA A 32 -22.86 -4.46 -7.32
CA ALA A 32 -24.22 -4.32 -7.82
C ALA A 32 -24.47 -5.03 -9.17
N CYS A 33 -23.42 -5.31 -9.95
CA CYS A 33 -23.52 -5.84 -11.31
C CYS A 33 -22.88 -7.24 -11.40
N PRO A 34 -23.68 -8.32 -11.51
CA PRO A 34 -23.16 -9.68 -11.52
C PRO A 34 -22.31 -9.99 -12.75
N GLU A 35 -22.57 -9.35 -13.90
CA GLU A 35 -21.78 -9.54 -15.11
C GLU A 35 -20.34 -9.01 -14.95
N CYS A 36 -20.19 -7.81 -14.37
CA CYS A 36 -18.87 -7.25 -14.12
C CYS A 36 -18.16 -7.99 -12.97
N ALA A 37 -18.90 -8.50 -11.99
CA ALA A 37 -18.34 -9.37 -10.96
C ALA A 37 -17.80 -10.68 -11.55
N ALA A 38 -18.55 -11.32 -12.45
CA ALA A 38 -18.11 -12.54 -13.13
C ALA A 38 -16.82 -12.29 -13.95
N ALA A 39 -16.75 -11.18 -14.68
CA ALA A 39 -15.53 -10.80 -15.40
C ALA A 39 -14.34 -10.65 -14.44
N ARG A 40 -14.53 -10.02 -13.27
CA ARG A 40 -13.48 -9.90 -12.25
C ARG A 40 -13.02 -11.27 -11.74
N GLU A 41 -13.93 -12.18 -11.46
CA GLU A 41 -13.59 -13.54 -11.02
C GLU A 41 -12.80 -14.31 -12.10
N GLU A 42 -13.16 -14.16 -13.38
CA GLU A 42 -12.41 -14.75 -14.49
C GLU A 42 -10.96 -14.23 -14.55
N PHE A 43 -10.76 -12.92 -14.40
CA PHE A 43 -9.42 -12.35 -14.31
C PHE A 43 -8.64 -12.88 -13.09
N HIS A 44 -9.27 -12.98 -11.92
CA HIS A 44 -8.63 -13.59 -10.75
C HIS A 44 -8.25 -15.05 -10.97
N ALA A 45 -9.09 -15.83 -11.67
CA ALA A 45 -8.77 -17.21 -12.03
C ALA A 45 -7.54 -17.29 -12.95
N ILE A 46 -7.42 -16.38 -13.92
CA ILE A 46 -6.25 -16.29 -14.80
C ILE A 46 -4.99 -15.93 -14.00
N ILE A 47 -5.07 -14.92 -13.12
CA ILE A 47 -3.95 -14.51 -12.25
C ILE A 47 -3.53 -15.67 -11.35
N GLY A 48 -4.49 -16.37 -10.73
CA GLY A 48 -4.24 -17.55 -9.91
C GLY A 48 -3.53 -18.66 -10.69
N ALA A 49 -4.02 -18.99 -11.89
CA ALA A 49 -3.37 -19.98 -12.76
C ALA A 49 -1.94 -19.57 -13.13
N ALA A 50 -1.70 -18.29 -13.44
CA ALA A 50 -0.38 -17.76 -13.75
C ALA A 50 0.58 -17.86 -12.56
N ARG A 51 0.10 -17.59 -11.33
CA ARG A 51 0.89 -17.77 -10.10
C ARG A 51 1.26 -19.24 -9.87
N THR A 52 0.31 -20.16 -10.01
CA THR A 52 0.59 -21.60 -9.88
C THR A 52 1.61 -22.09 -10.92
N MET A 53 1.53 -21.59 -12.16
CA MET A 53 2.54 -21.89 -13.18
C MET A 53 3.90 -21.27 -12.86
N ARG A 54 3.96 -20.10 -12.22
CA ARG A 54 5.22 -19.50 -11.78
C ARG A 54 5.97 -20.39 -10.80
N GLU A 55 5.28 -21.09 -9.90
CA GLU A 55 5.89 -22.08 -9.00
C GLU A 55 6.66 -23.17 -9.78
N SER A 56 6.25 -23.45 -11.02
CA SER A 56 6.90 -24.42 -11.92
C SER A 56 7.97 -23.80 -12.83
N LEU A 57 8.10 -22.47 -12.88
CA LEU A 57 9.17 -21.81 -13.61
C LEU A 57 10.47 -22.01 -12.84
N HIS A 58 11.39 -22.74 -13.48
CA HIS A 58 12.68 -23.08 -12.90
C HIS A 58 13.45 -21.81 -12.53
N THR A 59 13.68 -21.59 -11.23
CA THR A 59 14.63 -20.59 -10.76
C THR A 59 16.03 -21.02 -11.24
N PRO A 60 16.73 -20.19 -12.04
CA PRO A 60 18.06 -20.56 -12.50
C PRO A 60 19.00 -20.68 -11.29
N ALA A 61 19.86 -21.69 -11.29
CA ALA A 61 20.75 -22.04 -10.18
C ALA A 61 21.71 -20.92 -9.71
N ASN A 62 21.76 -19.77 -10.42
CA ASN A 62 22.56 -18.60 -10.11
C ASN A 62 21.74 -17.30 -9.99
N GLU A 63 20.48 -17.38 -9.57
CA GLU A 63 19.54 -16.25 -9.47
C GLU A 63 20.19 -14.96 -8.94
N GLY A 64 20.91 -15.04 -7.82
CA GLY A 64 21.59 -13.87 -7.23
C GLY A 64 22.63 -13.23 -8.16
N ALA A 65 23.40 -14.01 -8.91
CA ALA A 65 24.39 -13.50 -9.86
C ALA A 65 23.73 -12.94 -11.13
N MET A 66 22.59 -13.51 -11.55
CA MET A 66 21.82 -13.03 -12.67
C MET A 66 21.16 -11.68 -12.35
N TRP A 67 20.49 -11.56 -11.21
CA TRP A 67 19.88 -10.30 -10.78
C TRP A 67 20.91 -9.21 -10.50
N MET A 68 22.11 -9.56 -10.01
CA MET A 68 23.21 -8.59 -9.89
C MET A 68 23.62 -8.02 -11.27
N ARG A 69 23.65 -8.87 -12.30
CA ARG A 69 23.96 -8.44 -13.67
C ARG A 69 22.87 -7.56 -14.27
N VAL A 70 21.60 -7.92 -14.08
CA VAL A 70 20.45 -7.09 -14.51
C VAL A 70 20.49 -5.73 -13.82
N ARG A 71 20.70 -5.69 -12.50
CA ARG A 71 20.79 -4.45 -11.72
C ARG A 71 21.91 -3.54 -12.25
N ASN A 72 23.09 -4.09 -12.44
CA ASN A 72 24.24 -3.35 -12.97
C ASN A 72 24.04 -2.85 -14.41
N ALA A 73 23.16 -3.48 -15.19
CA ALA A 73 22.82 -3.04 -16.54
C ALA A 73 21.76 -1.91 -16.54
N VAL A 74 20.81 -1.92 -15.60
CA VAL A 74 19.69 -0.94 -15.56
C VAL A 74 20.03 0.34 -14.77
N GLU A 75 20.80 0.23 -13.70
CA GLU A 75 21.24 1.40 -12.91
C GLU A 75 21.99 2.49 -13.71
N PRO A 76 22.90 2.18 -14.66
CA PRO A 76 23.55 3.21 -15.45
C PRO A 76 22.56 3.99 -16.33
N ASP A 77 21.54 3.33 -16.90
CA ASP A 77 20.50 3.99 -17.71
C ASP A 77 19.60 4.89 -16.86
N ALA A 78 19.23 4.43 -15.66
CA ALA A 78 18.46 5.24 -14.71
C ALA A 78 19.24 6.46 -14.20
N ARG A 79 20.55 6.31 -13.98
CA ARG A 79 21.43 7.41 -13.55
C ARG A 79 21.66 8.41 -14.69
N ALA A 80 21.86 7.94 -15.92
CA ALA A 80 21.97 8.79 -17.10
C ALA A 80 20.66 9.57 -17.36
N ALA A 81 19.50 8.92 -17.22
CA ALA A 81 18.20 9.57 -17.34
C ALA A 81 17.96 10.64 -16.25
N ARG A 82 18.36 10.39 -15.00
CA ARG A 82 18.26 11.38 -13.91
C ARG A 82 19.23 12.56 -14.09
N VAL A 83 20.44 12.32 -14.61
CA VAL A 83 21.41 13.38 -14.92
C VAL A 83 20.93 14.22 -16.11
N ALA A 84 20.38 13.59 -17.15
CA ALA A 84 19.77 14.31 -18.27
C ALA A 84 18.53 15.13 -17.85
N ALA A 85 17.70 14.59 -16.94
CA ALA A 85 16.52 15.29 -16.41
C ALA A 85 16.85 16.43 -15.43
N SER A 86 18.02 16.39 -14.78
CA SER A 86 18.51 17.49 -13.93
C SER A 86 19.30 18.54 -14.72
N ALA A 87 19.88 18.17 -15.86
CA ALA A 87 20.56 19.10 -16.76
C ALA A 87 19.61 20.00 -17.56
N THR A 88 18.32 19.68 -17.66
CA THR A 88 17.30 20.52 -18.32
C THR A 88 16.67 21.55 -17.38
N PHE A 89 16.99 21.54 -16.09
CA PHE A 89 16.57 22.57 -15.15
C PHE A 89 17.68 23.61 -15.01
N GLU A 90 17.67 24.60 -15.90
CA GLU A 90 18.47 25.83 -15.74
C GLU A 90 18.29 26.36 -14.31
N PRO A 91 19.37 26.58 -13.54
CA PRO A 91 19.25 27.06 -12.18
C PRO A 91 18.79 28.52 -12.26
N ARG A 92 17.47 28.75 -12.14
CA ARG A 92 16.94 30.08 -11.82
C ARG A 92 17.67 30.54 -10.57
N GLU A 93 18.58 31.49 -10.74
CA GLU A 93 19.34 32.05 -9.64
C GLU A 93 18.40 32.36 -8.49
N SER A 94 18.64 31.65 -7.39
CA SER A 94 17.81 31.69 -6.20
C SER A 94 17.70 33.14 -5.74
N PHE A 95 16.50 33.69 -5.88
CA PHE A 95 16.12 35.01 -5.38
C PHE A 95 16.54 35.18 -3.91
N TRP A 96 16.53 34.09 -3.14
CA TRP A 96 16.99 34.01 -1.76
C TRP A 96 18.51 34.23 -1.63
N ALA A 97 19.33 33.74 -2.55
CA ALA A 97 20.77 34.01 -2.53
C ALA A 97 21.08 35.50 -2.75
N ARG A 98 20.33 36.17 -3.64
CA ARG A 98 20.48 37.63 -3.87
C ARG A 98 19.95 38.48 -2.72
N LEU A 99 18.90 38.03 -2.03
CA LEU A 99 18.30 38.78 -0.92
C LEU A 99 19.13 38.69 0.36
N PHE A 100 19.77 37.55 0.61
CA PHE A 100 20.53 37.29 1.85
C PHE A 100 22.02 37.68 1.77
N HIS A 101 22.56 37.96 0.58
CA HIS A 101 23.95 38.44 0.43
C HIS A 101 24.14 39.96 0.48
N LYS A 102 23.07 40.77 0.45
CA LYS A 102 23.19 42.19 0.78
C LYS A 102 23.07 42.36 2.28
N ARG A 103 24.10 42.92 2.92
CA ARG A 103 24.07 43.33 4.33
C ARG A 103 23.12 44.52 4.45
N TRP A 104 21.96 44.30 5.06
CA TRP A 104 20.97 45.35 5.33
C TRP A 104 21.42 46.17 6.54
N GLU A 105 22.13 47.28 6.31
CA GLU A 105 22.28 48.32 7.32
C GLU A 105 21.00 49.18 7.35
N LEU A 106 19.98 48.68 8.05
CA LEU A 106 18.74 49.41 8.28
C LEU A 106 18.94 50.40 9.44
N SER A 107 19.03 51.69 9.12
CA SER A 107 19.02 52.75 10.13
C SER A 107 17.63 52.93 10.73
N LEU A 108 17.57 53.22 12.03
CA LEU A 108 16.36 53.26 12.86
C LEU A 108 15.19 54.14 12.36
N PRO A 109 15.33 55.20 11.53
CA PRO A 109 14.14 55.90 11.02
C PRO A 109 13.39 55.16 9.89
N GLN A 110 13.94 54.11 9.27
CA GLN A 110 13.30 53.42 8.12
C GLN A 110 12.38 52.24 8.51
N LEU A 111 12.25 51.89 9.79
CA LEU A 111 11.34 50.83 10.25
C LEU A 111 9.87 51.28 10.31
N ALA A 112 9.58 52.59 10.34
CA ALA A 112 8.21 53.11 10.44
C ALA A 112 7.41 53.01 9.13
N SER A 113 8.05 53.16 7.97
CA SER A 113 7.36 53.04 6.67
C SER A 113 7.15 51.60 6.22
N GLY A 114 7.95 50.65 6.72
CA GLY A 114 7.82 49.23 6.40
C GLY A 114 6.57 48.59 6.99
N VAL A 115 6.14 49.03 8.18
CA VAL A 115 4.94 48.51 8.86
C VAL A 115 3.68 48.83 8.06
N ALA A 116 3.57 50.03 7.49
CA ALA A 116 2.39 50.41 6.69
C ALA A 116 2.25 49.55 5.41
N ALA A 117 3.35 49.29 4.71
CA ALA A 117 3.34 48.43 3.51
C ALA A 117 3.02 46.96 3.86
N LEU A 118 3.50 46.47 5.00
CA LEU A 118 3.24 45.11 5.46
C LEU A 118 1.77 44.95 5.88
N VAL A 119 1.17 45.94 6.54
CA VAL A 119 -0.27 45.95 6.86
C VAL A 119 -1.12 45.92 5.59
N VAL A 120 -0.76 46.70 4.56
CA VAL A 120 -1.47 46.68 3.27
C VAL A 120 -1.31 45.33 2.57
N ALA A 121 -0.13 44.73 2.56
CA ALA A 121 0.10 43.42 1.95
C ALA A 121 -0.66 42.29 2.67
N VAL A 122 -0.68 42.31 4.00
CA VAL A 122 -1.44 41.34 4.81
C VAL A 122 -2.93 41.55 4.63
N ALA A 123 -3.43 42.79 4.61
CA ALA A 123 -4.84 43.07 4.34
C ALA A 123 -5.24 42.59 2.94
N PHE A 124 -4.41 42.83 1.93
CA PHE A 124 -4.65 42.40 0.55
C PHE A 124 -4.64 40.86 0.41
N ALA A 125 -3.67 40.19 1.05
CA ALA A 125 -3.62 38.73 1.12
C ALA A 125 -4.82 38.13 1.87
N THR A 126 -5.32 38.81 2.91
CA THR A 126 -6.50 38.36 3.66
C THR A 126 -7.77 38.54 2.83
N THR A 127 -7.94 39.67 2.13
CA THR A 127 -9.11 39.91 1.29
C THR A 127 -9.15 38.95 0.08
N LEU A 128 -8.01 38.70 -0.55
CA LEU A 128 -7.91 37.73 -1.64
C LEU A 128 -8.06 36.28 -1.13
N GLY A 129 -7.48 35.96 0.03
CA GLY A 129 -7.63 34.65 0.66
C GLY A 129 -9.08 34.32 1.00
N VAL A 130 -9.84 35.27 1.55
CA VAL A 130 -11.25 35.07 1.91
C VAL A 130 -12.15 34.97 0.66
N GLN A 131 -11.89 35.76 -0.39
CA GLN A 131 -12.65 35.66 -1.64
C GLN A 131 -12.36 34.37 -2.41
N TYR A 132 -11.12 33.88 -2.39
CA TYR A 132 -10.74 32.60 -2.99
C TYR A 132 -11.27 31.41 -2.18
N MET A 133 -11.45 31.55 -0.87
CA MET A 133 -12.09 30.54 -0.02
C MET A 133 -13.61 30.49 -0.18
N GLY A 134 -14.25 31.61 -0.55
CA GLY A 134 -15.69 31.70 -0.82
C GLY A 134 -16.11 31.16 -2.20
N SER A 135 -15.22 31.18 -3.20
CA SER A 135 -15.48 30.59 -4.53
C SER A 135 -15.05 29.12 -4.66
N GLY A 136 -14.52 28.52 -3.58
CA GLY A 136 -14.15 27.10 -3.50
C GLY A 136 -15.18 26.21 -2.78
N GLN A 137 -16.36 26.75 -2.44
CA GLN A 137 -17.35 26.07 -1.58
C GLN A 137 -18.26 25.06 -2.30
N GLU A 138 -18.15 24.87 -3.61
CA GLU A 138 -18.80 23.75 -4.33
C GLU A 138 -17.97 22.45 -4.36
N SER A 139 -16.83 22.37 -3.68
CA SER A 139 -15.97 21.15 -3.71
C SER A 139 -15.50 20.62 -2.35
N LEU A 140 -16.11 21.06 -1.24
CA LEU A 140 -15.79 20.56 0.10
C LEU A 140 -16.76 19.47 0.62
N ALA A 141 -17.74 19.05 -0.17
CA ALA A 141 -18.56 17.86 0.11
C ALA A 141 -17.93 16.58 -0.45
N ALA A 142 -16.69 16.27 -0.05
CA ALA A 142 -16.11 14.93 -0.15
C ALA A 142 -14.73 14.92 0.52
N ARG A 143 -14.67 15.28 1.79
CA ARG A 143 -13.59 14.76 2.63
C ARG A 143 -13.89 13.28 2.76
N PRO A 144 -13.10 12.37 2.14
CA PRO A 144 -13.41 10.95 2.20
C PRO A 144 -13.40 10.55 3.66
N ASP A 145 -14.46 9.88 4.08
CA ASP A 145 -14.49 9.23 5.37
C ASP A 145 -13.28 8.28 5.42
N ARG A 146 -12.33 8.55 6.32
CA ARG A 146 -11.19 7.65 6.58
C ARG A 146 -11.69 6.23 6.87
N ASN A 147 -12.92 6.10 7.37
CA ASN A 147 -13.56 4.83 7.62
C ASN A 147 -13.93 4.11 6.31
N ALA A 148 -14.39 4.81 5.27
CA ALA A 148 -14.70 4.18 3.97
C ALA A 148 -13.45 3.66 3.25
N ARG A 149 -12.32 4.37 3.36
CA ARG A 149 -11.00 3.93 2.86
C ARG A 149 -10.44 2.75 3.67
N ARG A 150 -10.70 2.69 4.98
CA ARG A 150 -10.39 1.52 5.81
C ARG A 150 -11.24 0.32 5.41
N VAL A 151 -12.56 0.45 5.34
CA VAL A 151 -13.47 -0.69 5.16
C VAL A 151 -13.20 -1.48 3.87
N VAL A 152 -12.93 -0.81 2.75
CA VAL A 152 -12.67 -1.50 1.46
C VAL A 152 -11.27 -2.14 1.40
N ALA A 153 -10.26 -1.52 2.01
CA ALA A 153 -8.91 -2.10 2.13
C ALA A 153 -8.85 -3.23 3.15
N GLU A 154 -9.70 -3.19 4.18
CA GLU A 154 -9.77 -4.18 5.26
C GLU A 154 -10.55 -5.45 4.85
N GLU A 155 -11.55 -5.35 3.96
CA GLU A 155 -12.44 -6.48 3.64
C GLU A 155 -12.02 -7.31 2.42
N TYR A 156 -11.35 -6.71 1.41
CA TYR A 156 -11.01 -7.41 0.16
C TYR A 156 -9.58 -7.95 0.10
N TYR A 157 -8.57 -7.12 0.41
CA TYR A 157 -7.15 -7.50 0.25
C TYR A 157 -6.67 -8.57 1.24
N PRO A 158 -7.02 -8.55 2.53
CA PRO A 158 -6.61 -9.61 3.46
C PRO A 158 -7.15 -10.99 3.07
N ASN A 159 -8.31 -11.03 2.42
CA ASN A 159 -9.00 -12.28 2.14
C ASN A 159 -8.33 -13.07 1.01
N THR A 160 -7.83 -12.38 -0.03
CA THR A 160 -7.13 -13.02 -1.16
C THR A 160 -5.87 -13.78 -0.72
N TYR A 161 -5.13 -13.27 0.27
CA TYR A 161 -3.91 -13.95 0.77
C TYR A 161 -4.23 -15.11 1.72
N LEU A 162 -5.36 -15.05 2.44
CA LEU A 162 -5.72 -16.05 3.43
C LEU A 162 -6.50 -17.23 2.82
N GLU A 163 -7.24 -17.02 1.73
CA GLU A 163 -8.09 -18.03 1.10
C GLU A 163 -7.39 -19.37 0.83
N PRO A 164 -6.17 -19.41 0.25
CA PRO A 164 -5.47 -20.66 -0.03
C PRO A 164 -5.24 -21.53 1.22
N ASP A 165 -4.98 -20.90 2.36
CA ASP A 165 -4.56 -21.57 3.61
C ASP A 165 -5.72 -21.82 4.59
N GLN A 166 -6.88 -21.17 4.39
CA GLN A 166 -8.02 -21.24 5.32
C GLN A 166 -8.52 -22.66 5.60
N ALA A 167 -8.59 -23.52 4.58
CA ALA A 167 -9.07 -24.89 4.73
C ALA A 167 -8.11 -25.74 5.58
N SER A 168 -6.80 -25.64 5.32
CA SER A 168 -5.75 -26.35 6.05
C SER A 168 -5.66 -25.88 7.50
N LEU A 169 -5.66 -24.56 7.73
CA LEU A 169 -5.65 -23.98 9.08
C LEU A 169 -6.84 -24.47 9.91
N ARG A 170 -8.05 -24.44 9.34
CA ARG A 170 -9.27 -24.89 10.02
C ARG A 170 -9.22 -26.38 10.37
N TYR A 171 -8.79 -27.21 9.42
CA TYR A 171 -8.66 -28.65 9.62
C TYR A 171 -7.70 -28.98 10.78
N TRP A 172 -6.51 -28.38 10.78
CA TRP A 172 -5.51 -28.66 11.81
C TRP A 172 -5.85 -28.04 13.16
N GLN A 173 -6.42 -26.83 13.19
CA GLN A 173 -6.93 -26.23 14.44
C GLN A 173 -7.94 -27.13 15.13
N GLN A 174 -8.89 -27.71 14.39
CA GLN A 174 -9.90 -28.59 14.98
C GLN A 174 -9.27 -29.83 15.64
N ARG A 175 -8.24 -30.42 15.02
CA ARG A 175 -7.52 -31.58 15.56
C ARG A 175 -6.70 -31.23 16.79
N VAL A 176 -6.02 -30.08 16.76
CA VAL A 176 -5.28 -29.57 17.90
C VAL A 176 -6.21 -29.35 19.09
N GLU A 177 -7.34 -28.68 18.90
CA GLU A 177 -8.30 -28.42 19.99
C GLU A 177 -8.88 -29.72 20.58
N ALA A 178 -9.19 -30.70 19.73
CA ALA A 178 -9.65 -32.02 20.20
C ALA A 178 -8.60 -32.74 21.08
N ARG A 179 -7.31 -32.58 20.79
CA ARG A 179 -6.21 -33.16 21.58
C ARG A 179 -5.78 -32.28 22.75
N LYS A 180 -6.05 -30.98 22.74
CA LYS A 180 -5.58 -30.02 23.75
C LYS A 180 -5.95 -30.42 25.18
N ALA A 181 -7.06 -31.15 25.34
CA ALA A 181 -7.51 -31.71 26.62
C ALA A 181 -6.58 -32.80 27.20
N SER A 182 -5.91 -33.60 26.36
CA SER A 182 -4.98 -34.65 26.81
C SER A 182 -3.56 -34.13 27.08
N TRP A 183 -3.28 -32.88 26.72
CA TRP A 183 -1.94 -32.31 26.84
C TRP A 183 -1.60 -31.90 28.27
N SER A 184 -0.34 -32.14 28.64
CA SER A 184 0.23 -31.62 29.87
C SER A 184 0.24 -30.07 29.88
N PRO A 185 0.22 -29.42 31.05
CA PRO A 185 0.27 -27.95 31.14
C PRO A 185 1.49 -27.35 30.44
N ARG A 186 2.64 -28.04 30.46
CA ARG A 186 3.87 -27.62 29.79
C ARG A 186 3.73 -27.62 28.27
N MET A 187 3.10 -28.66 27.71
CA MET A 187 2.88 -28.77 26.27
C MET A 187 1.91 -27.70 25.77
N ARG A 188 0.81 -27.47 26.52
CA ARG A 188 -0.11 -26.35 26.25
C ARG A 188 0.61 -25.00 26.25
N ALA A 189 1.39 -24.72 27.28
CA ALA A 189 2.15 -23.47 27.36
C ALA A 189 3.18 -23.31 26.22
N SER A 190 3.78 -24.40 25.74
CA SER A 190 4.69 -24.38 24.60
C SER A 190 3.95 -24.06 23.30
N PHE A 191 2.82 -24.73 23.05
CA PHE A 191 1.97 -24.48 21.89
C PHE A 191 1.44 -23.05 21.89
N ASP A 192 0.85 -22.60 23.01
CA ASP A 192 0.24 -21.27 23.14
C ASP A 192 1.30 -20.17 22.91
N ARG A 193 2.56 -20.37 23.33
CA ARG A 193 3.65 -19.43 23.01
C ARG A 193 3.97 -19.41 21.53
N SER A 194 4.17 -20.56 20.91
CA SER A 194 4.56 -20.65 19.50
C SER A 194 3.47 -20.13 18.58
N ILE A 195 2.20 -20.49 18.83
CA ILE A 195 1.08 -20.04 18.00
C ILE A 195 0.89 -18.52 18.10
N ASN A 196 1.07 -17.93 19.30
CA ASN A 196 0.95 -16.48 19.47
C ASN A 196 2.02 -15.70 18.71
N VAL A 197 3.26 -16.21 18.63
CA VAL A 197 4.33 -15.57 17.85
C VAL A 197 4.01 -15.60 16.34
N LEU A 198 3.50 -16.72 15.85
CA LEU A 198 3.10 -16.86 14.45
C LEU A 198 1.88 -16.00 14.12
N ASP A 199 0.91 -15.93 15.03
CA ASP A 199 -0.27 -15.07 14.88
C ASP A 199 0.12 -13.59 14.81
N GLU A 200 1.08 -13.16 15.63
CA GLU A 200 1.60 -11.79 15.57
C GLU A 200 2.26 -11.50 14.21
N SER A 201 3.11 -12.41 13.72
CA SER A 201 3.78 -12.27 12.41
C SER A 201 2.80 -12.18 11.24
N VAL A 202 1.73 -13.00 11.27
CA VAL A 202 0.63 -12.92 10.28
C VAL A 202 -0.07 -11.56 10.36
N ASN A 203 -0.38 -11.09 11.56
CA ASN A 203 -1.08 -9.81 11.75
C ASN A 203 -0.22 -8.60 11.34
N GLU A 204 1.08 -8.63 11.62
CA GLU A 204 2.04 -7.61 11.20
C GLU A 204 2.12 -7.55 9.67
N SER A 205 2.32 -8.70 9.02
CA SER A 205 2.38 -8.79 7.55
C SER A 205 1.08 -8.32 6.89
N LEU A 206 -0.08 -8.68 7.44
CA LEU A 206 -1.38 -8.18 6.98
C LEU A 206 -1.57 -6.67 7.23
N SER A 207 -1.01 -6.14 8.31
CA SER A 207 -1.01 -4.70 8.59
C SER A 207 -0.16 -3.93 7.58
N ASP A 208 0.97 -4.50 7.17
CA ASP A 208 1.87 -3.91 6.17
C ASP A 208 1.24 -3.97 4.78
N LEU A 209 0.64 -5.10 4.39
CA LEU A 209 -0.10 -5.22 3.13
C LEU A 209 -1.33 -4.28 3.07
N ARG A 210 -1.98 -4.01 4.20
CA ARG A 210 -3.06 -2.99 4.24
C ARG A 210 -2.56 -1.57 3.98
N GLN A 211 -1.32 -1.27 4.37
CA GLN A 211 -0.70 0.03 4.14
C GLN A 211 -0.08 0.13 2.74
N ASN A 212 0.48 -0.98 2.24
CA ASN A 212 1.13 -1.10 0.95
C ASN A 212 0.75 -2.45 0.29
N PRO A 213 -0.32 -2.48 -0.53
CA PRO A 213 -0.87 -3.72 -1.09
C PRO A 213 0.06 -4.51 -2.03
N HIS A 214 1.12 -3.89 -2.52
CA HIS A 214 2.09 -4.53 -3.42
C HIS A 214 3.48 -4.65 -2.78
N ASP A 215 3.55 -4.68 -1.45
CA ASP A 215 4.80 -4.94 -0.75
C ASP A 215 5.19 -6.42 -0.86
N GLU A 216 6.15 -6.71 -1.74
CA GLU A 216 6.66 -8.06 -1.97
C GLU A 216 7.22 -8.71 -0.69
N VAL A 217 7.82 -7.91 0.20
CA VAL A 217 8.41 -8.41 1.45
C VAL A 217 7.31 -8.83 2.42
N ALA A 218 6.26 -8.01 2.55
CA ALA A 218 5.13 -8.35 3.41
C ALA A 218 4.32 -9.55 2.88
N GLU A 219 4.19 -9.69 1.56
CA GLU A 219 3.57 -10.87 0.93
C GLU A 219 4.38 -12.15 1.22
N GLU A 220 5.71 -12.11 1.06
CA GLU A 220 6.58 -13.24 1.38
C GLU A 220 6.55 -13.62 2.86
N MET A 221 6.63 -12.62 3.76
CA MET A 221 6.53 -12.82 5.20
C MET A 221 5.19 -13.45 5.61
N LEU A 222 4.08 -12.99 5.02
CA LEU A 222 2.75 -13.55 5.27
C LEU A 222 2.69 -15.03 4.88
N HIS A 223 3.14 -15.38 3.67
CA HIS A 223 3.13 -16.77 3.21
C HIS A 223 4.04 -17.67 4.07
N SER A 224 5.21 -17.16 4.49
CA SER A 224 6.10 -17.90 5.40
C SER A 224 5.44 -18.15 6.75
N ALA A 225 4.84 -17.12 7.35
CA ALA A 225 4.19 -17.21 8.65
C ALA A 225 2.98 -18.16 8.63
N LEU A 226 2.18 -18.14 7.55
CA LEU A 226 1.05 -19.06 7.37
C LEU A 226 1.51 -20.51 7.22
N ARG A 227 2.56 -20.75 6.44
CA ARG A 227 3.18 -22.08 6.30
C ARG A 227 3.67 -22.62 7.63
N ASP A 228 4.41 -21.81 8.39
CA ASP A 228 4.94 -22.20 9.71
C ASP A 228 3.79 -22.48 10.70
N LYS A 229 2.71 -21.70 10.62
CA LYS A 229 1.50 -21.92 11.44
C LYS A 229 0.81 -23.24 11.10
N ILE A 230 0.64 -23.56 9.81
CA ILE A 230 0.08 -24.85 9.38
C ILE A 230 0.96 -25.99 9.87
N GLU A 231 2.28 -25.88 9.73
CA GLU A 231 3.22 -26.90 10.17
C GLU A 231 3.18 -27.11 11.69
N LEU A 232 3.16 -26.03 12.47
CA LEU A 232 3.01 -26.11 13.93
C LEU A 232 1.68 -26.82 14.30
N LEU A 233 0.58 -26.44 13.67
CA LEU A 233 -0.72 -27.08 13.92
C LEU A 233 -0.71 -28.55 13.52
N ARG A 234 0.01 -28.91 12.45
CA ARG A 234 0.19 -30.29 12.01
C ARG A 234 1.00 -31.09 13.01
N GLU A 235 2.16 -30.59 13.46
CA GLU A 235 3.01 -31.27 14.45
C GLU A 235 2.22 -31.61 15.72
N PHE A 236 1.48 -30.65 16.26
CA PHE A 236 0.68 -30.84 17.46
C PHE A 236 -0.63 -31.61 17.21
N GLY A 237 -1.11 -31.66 15.97
CA GLY A 237 -2.28 -32.43 15.54
C GLY A 237 -2.00 -33.89 15.15
N GLU A 238 -0.75 -34.22 14.79
CA GLU A 238 -0.29 -35.54 14.34
C GLU A 238 0.51 -36.31 15.40
N GLN A 239 1.32 -35.67 16.25
CA GLN A 239 2.25 -36.40 17.13
C GLN A 239 1.55 -37.29 18.16
N TYR A 240 2.04 -38.54 18.19
CA TYR A 240 1.60 -39.80 18.84
C TYR A 240 0.85 -39.66 20.17
#